data_AF-A0A8T4YJ74-F1
#
_entry.id   AF-A0A8T4YJ74-F1
#
_cell.length_a   1.000
_cell.length_b   1.000
_cell.length_c   1.000
_cell.angle_alpha   90.00
_cell.angle_beta   90.00
_cell.angle_gamma   90.00
#
_symmetry.space_group_name_H-M   'P 1'
#
loop_
_entity.id
_entity.type
_entity.pdbx_description
1 polymer ?
#
loop_
_entity_poly.entity_id
_entity_poly.type
_entity_poly.pdbx_seq_one_letter_code
_entity_poly.pdbx_strand_id
1 'polypeptide(L)'
;MISALTERYINDPLGNYIPFYMAPSTEVCSMVLRGGVPVPWSEWIVPILWCWLLTILHALFLVSVSLIFRREWIDIEKVPFPQTMVVYGIIETFTEIKASSSNIRTKLLLIGFIMGLAVQIPIFMTLTFPWFPDIFGWRTNTCAHGGTYVTPGSPISVVAGLTAYGKYPPHAAIAYLAPLDTLRSFILWYFLLIIIGTQIV
;
A
#
# COMPACT_ATOMS: atom_id res chain seq x y z
N MET A 1 12.03 -2.68 -0.27
CA MET A 1 13.22 -2.42 -1.12
C MET A 1 13.73 -1.00 -0.97
N ILE A 2 12.89 0.03 -1.16
CA ILE A 2 13.29 1.42 -0.88
C ILE A 2 13.72 1.57 0.59
N SER A 3 13.04 0.89 1.53
CA SER A 3 13.38 0.90 2.95
C SER A 3 14.82 0.49 3.25
N ALA A 4 15.28 -0.69 2.82
CA ALA A 4 16.65 -1.15 3.12
C ALA A 4 17.76 -0.28 2.49
N LEU A 5 17.51 0.25 1.29
CA LEU A 5 18.46 1.13 0.60
C LEU A 5 18.58 2.49 1.28
N THR A 6 17.44 3.08 1.65
CA THR A 6 17.43 4.36 2.36
C THR A 6 17.84 4.20 3.82
N GLU A 7 17.46 3.13 4.51
CA GLU A 7 17.89 2.85 5.89
C GLU A 7 19.40 2.67 5.99
N ARG A 8 20.05 2.04 5.00
CA ARG A 8 21.51 1.88 5.02
C ARG A 8 22.27 3.21 4.97
N TYR A 9 21.70 4.23 4.34
CA TYR A 9 22.32 5.56 4.24
C TYR A 9 21.81 6.55 5.29
N ILE A 10 20.51 6.54 5.58
CA ILE A 10 19.83 7.51 6.45
C ILE A 10 19.97 7.12 7.93
N ASN A 11 19.93 5.83 8.25
CA ASN A 11 19.95 5.33 9.62
C ASN A 11 21.26 4.57 9.90
N ASP A 12 22.33 5.33 10.14
CA ASP A 12 23.70 4.84 10.36
C ASP A 12 23.82 3.64 11.35
N PRO A 13 23.16 3.61 12.53
CA PRO A 13 23.30 2.46 13.43
C PRO A 13 22.59 1.18 12.94
N LEU A 14 21.55 1.30 12.11
CA LEU A 14 20.82 0.16 11.54
C LEU A 14 21.47 -0.35 10.25
N GLY A 15 22.10 0.54 9.48
CA GLY A 15 22.75 0.22 8.22
C GLY A 15 23.84 -0.85 8.32
N ASN A 16 24.52 -0.93 9.47
CA ASN A 16 25.57 -1.92 9.74
C ASN A 16 25.04 -3.36 9.86
N TYR A 17 23.76 -3.53 10.18
CA TYR A 17 23.13 -4.85 10.27
C TYR A 17 22.53 -5.32 8.95
N ILE A 18 22.54 -4.48 7.91
CA ILE A 18 21.97 -4.81 6.61
C ILE A 18 22.98 -5.64 5.82
N PRO A 19 22.67 -6.91 5.47
CA PRO A 19 23.59 -7.75 4.72
C PRO A 19 23.84 -7.20 3.30
N PHE A 20 25.05 -7.44 2.77
CA PHE A 20 25.45 -6.97 1.44
C PHE A 20 24.56 -7.47 0.29
N TYR A 21 23.88 -8.60 0.48
CA TYR A 21 22.97 -9.14 -0.52
C TYR A 21 21.58 -8.47 -0.50
N MET A 22 21.25 -7.66 0.52
CA MET A 22 19.98 -6.93 0.59
C MET A 22 20.10 -5.49 0.07
N ALA A 23 21.28 -4.89 0.18
CA ALA A 23 21.58 -3.54 -0.28
C ALA A 23 23.06 -3.42 -0.69
N PRO A 24 23.41 -2.56 -1.66
CA PRO A 24 24.80 -2.19 -1.97
C PRO A 24 25.50 -1.50 -0.79
N SER A 25 26.80 -1.21 -0.92
CA SER A 25 27.55 -0.42 0.06
C SER A 25 26.94 0.96 0.33
N THR A 26 27.30 1.56 1.47
CA THR A 26 26.86 2.90 1.89
C THR A 26 27.24 3.98 0.88
N GLU A 27 28.43 3.86 0.29
CA GLU A 27 28.95 4.76 -0.74
C GLU A 27 28.07 4.70 -1.99
N VAL A 28 27.76 3.49 -2.47
CA VAL A 28 26.90 3.29 -3.65
C VAL A 28 25.47 3.74 -3.37
N CYS A 29 24.94 3.51 -2.17
CA CYS A 29 23.63 4.01 -1.78
C CYS A 29 23.59 5.56 -1.78
N SER A 30 24.67 6.22 -1.37
CA SER A 30 24.76 7.69 -1.40
C SER A 30 24.76 8.27 -2.82
N MET A 31 25.27 7.53 -3.81
CA MET A 31 25.28 7.96 -5.22
C MET A 31 23.86 8.08 -5.78
N VAL A 32 22.93 7.23 -5.33
CA VAL A 32 21.52 7.28 -5.74
C VAL A 32 20.86 8.60 -5.32
N LEU A 33 21.22 9.13 -4.15
CA LEU A 33 20.68 10.38 -3.63
C LEU A 33 21.29 11.61 -4.29
N ARG A 34 22.58 11.55 -4.62
CA ARG A 34 23.30 12.67 -5.26
C ARG A 34 22.99 12.77 -6.76
N GLY A 35 22.68 11.64 -7.40
CA GLY A 35 22.48 11.58 -8.85
C GLY A 35 23.75 11.91 -9.65
N GLY A 36 23.66 11.82 -10.98
CA GLY A 36 24.74 12.27 -11.89
C GLY A 36 25.98 11.37 -11.97
N VAL A 37 25.98 10.20 -11.33
CA VAL A 37 27.09 9.23 -11.35
C VAL A 37 26.67 7.98 -12.14
N PRO A 38 27.54 7.36 -12.95
CA PRO A 38 27.24 6.09 -13.59
C PRO A 38 26.92 5.00 -12.56
N VAL A 39 25.92 4.17 -12.85
CA VAL A 39 25.43 3.14 -11.93
C VAL A 39 26.46 2.00 -11.82
N PRO A 40 26.96 1.65 -10.62
CA PRO A 40 27.90 0.55 -10.41
C PRO A 40 27.16 -0.80 -10.42
N TRP A 41 26.87 -1.32 -11.61
CA TRP A 41 26.07 -2.54 -11.81
C TRP A 41 26.58 -3.79 -11.06
N SER A 42 27.90 -3.87 -10.84
CA SER A 42 28.54 -4.97 -10.10
C SER A 42 28.05 -5.09 -8.66
N GLU A 43 27.77 -3.99 -7.98
CA GLU A 43 27.23 -4.01 -6.61
C GLU A 43 25.71 -4.15 -6.59
N TRP A 44 25.02 -3.70 -7.64
CA TRP A 44 23.56 -3.75 -7.72
C TRP A 44 23.01 -5.13 -8.09
N ILE A 45 23.78 -5.95 -8.83
CA ILE A 45 23.29 -7.22 -9.33
C ILE A 45 22.91 -8.19 -8.20
N VAL A 46 23.67 -8.22 -7.09
CA VAL A 46 23.38 -9.13 -5.97
C VAL A 46 22.08 -8.75 -5.24
N PRO A 47 21.87 -7.50 -4.80
CA PRO A 47 20.59 -7.05 -4.26
C PRO A 47 19.40 -7.24 -5.20
N ILE A 48 19.59 -7.01 -6.51
CA ILE A 48 18.54 -7.23 -7.50
C ILE A 48 18.14 -8.71 -7.53
N LEU A 49 19.12 -9.61 -7.69
CA LEU A 49 18.85 -11.05 -7.73
C LEU A 49 18.22 -11.56 -6.44
N TRP A 50 18.68 -11.08 -5.29
CA TRP A 50 18.08 -11.40 -3.99
C TRP A 50 16.61 -10.96 -3.91
N CYS A 51 16.31 -9.72 -4.32
CA CYS A 51 14.93 -9.21 -4.32
C CYS A 51 14.03 -9.99 -5.27
N TRP A 52 14.53 -10.36 -6.46
CA TRP A 52 13.81 -11.20 -7.41
C TRP A 52 13.55 -12.59 -6.84
N LEU A 53 14.57 -13.21 -6.24
CA LEU A 53 14.44 -14.52 -5.59
C LEU A 53 13.37 -14.48 -4.49
N LEU A 54 13.43 -13.51 -3.58
CA LEU A 54 12.41 -13.33 -2.54
C LEU A 54 11.02 -13.14 -3.12
N THR A 55 10.89 -12.33 -4.18
CA THR A 55 9.60 -12.08 -4.84
C THR A 55 9.04 -13.35 -5.47
N ILE A 56 9.89 -14.14 -6.15
CA ILE A 56 9.50 -15.42 -6.76
C ILE A 56 9.11 -16.43 -5.69
N LEU A 57 9.91 -16.59 -4.63
CA LEU A 57 9.62 -17.52 -3.54
C LEU A 57 8.33 -17.14 -2.82
N HIS A 58 8.11 -15.85 -2.57
CA HIS A 58 6.88 -15.36 -1.98
C HIS A 58 5.67 -15.61 -2.89
N ALA A 59 5.80 -15.36 -4.20
CA ALA A 59 4.74 -15.66 -5.16
C ALA A 59 4.42 -17.16 -5.22
N LEU A 60 5.44 -18.02 -5.26
CA LEU A 60 5.27 -19.48 -5.23
C LEU A 60 4.59 -19.93 -3.94
N PHE A 61 5.02 -19.41 -2.79
CA PHE A 61 4.38 -19.69 -1.51
C PHE A 61 2.89 -19.31 -1.53
N LEU A 62 2.56 -18.08 -1.94
CA LEU A 62 1.16 -17.64 -2.02
C LEU A 62 0.34 -18.47 -3.01
N VAL A 63 0.92 -18.86 -4.15
CA VAL A 63 0.25 -19.76 -5.12
C VAL A 63 0.03 -21.15 -4.51
N SER A 64 1.02 -21.72 -3.82
CA SER A 64 0.88 -23.00 -3.13
C SER A 64 -0.22 -22.96 -2.08
N VAL A 65 -0.25 -21.91 -1.25
CA VAL A 65 -1.33 -21.69 -0.27
C VAL A 65 -2.68 -21.56 -0.97
N SER A 66 -2.75 -20.79 -2.06
CA SER A 66 -3.98 -20.61 -2.84
C SER A 66 -4.47 -21.93 -3.45
N LEU A 67 -3.58 -22.81 -3.89
CA LEU A 67 -3.93 -24.13 -4.43
C LEU A 67 -4.51 -25.06 -3.37
N ILE A 68 -4.07 -24.98 -2.12
CA ILE A 68 -4.64 -25.75 -1.00
C ILE A 68 -6.09 -25.32 -0.77
N PHE A 69 -6.34 -24.01 -0.68
CA PHE A 69 -7.68 -23.47 -0.44
C PHE A 69 -8.58 -23.45 -1.68
N ARG A 70 -8.02 -23.68 -2.87
CA ARG A 70 -8.74 -23.61 -4.15
C ARG A 70 -9.99 -24.47 -4.15
N ARG A 71 -9.90 -25.73 -3.72
CA ARG A 71 -11.03 -26.67 -3.76
C ARG A 71 -12.18 -26.20 -2.87
N GLU A 72 -11.86 -25.85 -1.63
CA GLU A 72 -12.86 -25.41 -0.66
C GLU A 72 -13.47 -24.07 -1.09
N TRP A 73 -12.65 -23.07 -1.41
CA TRP A 73 -13.16 -21.72 -1.69
C TRP A 73 -13.80 -21.58 -3.07
N ILE A 74 -13.30 -22.25 -4.11
CA ILE A 74 -13.80 -22.09 -5.48
C ILE A 74 -14.85 -23.14 -5.80
N ASP A 75 -14.55 -24.43 -5.59
CA ASP A 75 -15.41 -25.51 -6.07
C ASP A 75 -16.60 -25.76 -5.13
N ILE A 76 -16.36 -25.70 -3.81
CA ILE A 76 -17.38 -25.99 -2.79
C ILE A 76 -18.13 -24.73 -2.36
N GLU A 77 -17.44 -23.76 -1.77
CA GLU A 77 -18.03 -22.54 -1.21
C GLU A 77 -18.38 -21.49 -2.27
N LYS A 78 -17.72 -21.53 -3.44
CA LYS A 78 -17.89 -20.57 -4.54
C LYS A 78 -17.78 -19.12 -4.06
N VAL A 79 -16.77 -18.84 -3.24
CA VAL A 79 -16.53 -17.53 -2.65
C VAL A 79 -16.40 -16.49 -3.78
N PRO A 80 -17.26 -15.46 -3.82
CA PRO A 80 -17.18 -14.44 -4.83
C PRO A 80 -15.92 -13.61 -4.62
N PHE A 81 -15.14 -13.42 -5.68
CA PHE A 81 -13.95 -12.58 -5.66
C PHE A 81 -14.36 -11.10 -5.69
N PRO A 82 -14.23 -10.31 -4.60
CA PRO A 82 -14.79 -8.96 -4.54
C PRO A 82 -14.20 -8.05 -5.61
N GLN A 83 -12.90 -8.15 -5.85
CA GLN A 83 -12.21 -7.46 -6.96
C GLN A 83 -12.83 -7.77 -8.33
N THR A 84 -13.17 -9.02 -8.61
CA THR A 84 -13.73 -9.44 -9.90
C THR A 84 -15.17 -8.93 -10.06
N MET A 85 -15.95 -8.90 -8.98
CA MET A 85 -17.31 -8.36 -8.98
C MET A 85 -17.33 -6.87 -9.35
N VAL A 86 -16.35 -6.08 -8.86
CA VAL A 86 -16.20 -4.68 -9.24
C VAL A 86 -15.93 -4.54 -10.74
N VAL A 87 -14.96 -5.30 -11.27
CA VAL A 87 -14.62 -5.27 -12.70
C VAL A 87 -15.82 -5.69 -13.56
N TYR A 88 -16.53 -6.74 -13.15
CA TYR A 88 -17.74 -7.18 -13.82
C TYR A 88 -18.81 -6.09 -13.87
N GLY A 89 -19.10 -5.43 -12.74
CA GLY A 89 -20.09 -4.34 -12.68
C GLY A 89 -19.69 -3.12 -13.54
N ILE A 90 -18.40 -2.84 -13.65
CA ILE A 90 -17.87 -1.80 -14.56
C ILE A 90 -18.14 -2.21 -16.02
N ILE A 91 -17.78 -3.43 -16.41
CA ILE A 91 -17.99 -3.94 -17.78
C ILE A 91 -19.47 -3.92 -18.13
N GLU A 92 -20.33 -4.44 -17.25
CA GLU A 92 -21.78 -4.45 -17.42
C GLU A 92 -22.30 -3.03 -17.68
N THR A 93 -21.89 -2.07 -16.84
CA THR A 93 -22.24 -0.65 -17.00
C THR A 93 -21.83 -0.12 -18.39
N PHE A 94 -20.65 -0.48 -18.90
CA PHE A 94 -20.20 -0.04 -20.24
C PHE A 94 -20.87 -0.78 -21.39
N THR A 95 -21.25 -2.04 -21.22
CA THR A 95 -22.00 -2.81 -22.23
C THR A 95 -23.44 -2.32 -22.35
N GLU A 96 -24.09 -1.97 -21.23
CA GLU A 96 -25.44 -1.40 -21.20
C GLU A 96 -25.52 0.02 -21.78
N ILE A 97 -24.42 0.80 -21.76
CA ILE A 97 -24.35 2.14 -22.36
C ILE A 97 -24.65 2.12 -23.88
N LYS A 98 -24.41 1.01 -24.57
CA LYS A 98 -24.84 0.87 -25.98
C LYS A 98 -26.36 0.81 -26.15
N ALA A 99 -27.13 0.57 -25.07
CA ALA A 99 -28.57 0.37 -25.13
C ALA A 99 -29.41 1.49 -24.48
N SER A 100 -28.85 2.32 -23.59
CA SER A 100 -29.64 3.35 -22.90
C SER A 100 -28.83 4.59 -22.51
N SER A 101 -29.40 5.78 -22.75
CA SER A 101 -28.79 7.06 -22.44
C SER A 101 -28.73 7.30 -20.92
N SER A 102 -27.52 7.55 -20.41
CA SER A 102 -27.28 8.14 -19.08
C SER A 102 -27.90 7.35 -17.90
N ASN A 103 -27.37 6.16 -17.62
CA ASN A 103 -27.67 5.43 -16.38
C ASN A 103 -27.00 6.13 -15.16
N ILE A 104 -27.70 6.21 -14.02
CA ILE A 104 -27.18 6.79 -12.76
C ILE A 104 -25.88 6.12 -12.30
N ARG A 105 -25.74 4.81 -12.58
CA ARG A 105 -24.52 4.04 -12.30
C ARG A 105 -23.30 4.59 -13.03
N THR A 106 -23.45 5.00 -14.29
CA THR A 106 -22.37 5.62 -15.08
C THR A 106 -21.96 6.97 -14.50
N LYS A 107 -22.92 7.77 -14.03
CA LYS A 107 -22.61 9.06 -13.37
C LYS A 107 -21.85 8.85 -12.07
N LEU A 108 -22.26 7.87 -11.25
CA LEU A 108 -21.55 7.53 -10.01
C LEU A 108 -20.13 7.03 -10.27
N LEU A 109 -19.94 6.20 -11.30
CA LEU A 109 -18.61 5.75 -11.72
C LEU A 109 -17.72 6.93 -12.16
N LEU A 110 -18.28 7.85 -12.96
CA LEU A 110 -17.56 9.05 -13.40
C LEU A 110 -17.20 9.97 -12.22
N ILE A 111 -18.11 10.15 -11.27
CA ILE A 111 -17.86 10.91 -10.04
C ILE A 111 -16.71 10.27 -9.24
N GLY A 112 -16.74 8.95 -9.04
CA GLY A 112 -15.66 8.21 -8.38
C GLY A 112 -14.31 8.38 -9.09
N PHE A 113 -14.30 8.28 -10.42
CA PHE A 113 -13.10 8.50 -11.23
C PHE A 113 -12.54 9.92 -11.09
N ILE A 114 -13.40 10.93 -11.19
CA ILE A 114 -13.00 12.34 -11.03
C ILE A 114 -12.50 12.61 -9.62
N MET A 115 -13.16 12.07 -8.58
CA MET A 115 -12.69 12.19 -7.19
C MET A 115 -11.33 11.51 -7.00
N GLY A 116 -11.13 10.33 -7.57
CA GLY A 116 -9.85 9.63 -7.53
C GLY A 116 -8.72 10.46 -8.15
N LEU A 117 -8.96 11.06 -9.32
CA LEU A 117 -8.01 11.98 -9.95
C LEU A 117 -7.79 13.24 -9.13
N ALA A 118 -8.85 13.82 -8.57
CA ALA A 118 -8.77 15.02 -7.74
C ALA A 118 -7.94 14.81 -6.46
N VAL A 119 -7.85 13.58 -5.95
CA VAL A 119 -6.98 13.22 -4.82
C VAL A 119 -5.58 12.84 -5.31
N GLN A 120 -5.47 12.02 -6.35
CA GLN A 120 -4.19 11.47 -6.81
C GLN A 120 -3.29 12.51 -7.48
N ILE A 121 -3.86 13.43 -8.27
CA ILE A 121 -3.09 14.44 -9.00
C ILE A 121 -2.38 15.39 -8.02
N PRO A 122 -3.03 15.99 -7.01
CA PRO A 122 -2.32 16.85 -6.05
C PRO A 122 -1.24 16.11 -5.27
N ILE A 123 -1.46 14.85 -4.88
CA ILE A 123 -0.44 14.04 -4.20
C ILE A 123 0.78 13.85 -5.12
N PHE A 124 0.55 13.44 -6.36
CA PHE A 124 1.61 13.27 -7.36
C PHE A 124 2.37 14.57 -7.62
N MET A 125 1.65 15.69 -7.79
CA MET A 125 2.24 17.01 -7.99
C MET A 125 3.08 17.45 -6.78
N THR A 126 2.61 17.21 -5.56
CA THR A 126 3.32 17.55 -4.32
C THR A 126 4.64 16.79 -4.19
N LEU A 127 4.68 15.53 -4.62
CA LEU A 127 5.88 14.69 -4.56
C LEU A 127 6.87 14.98 -5.70
N THR A 128 6.37 15.42 -6.86
CA THR A 128 7.20 15.65 -8.05
C THR A 128 7.76 17.07 -8.11
N PHE A 129 6.96 18.07 -7.72
CA PHE A 129 7.28 19.48 -7.86
C PHE A 129 7.40 20.15 -6.50
N PRO A 130 8.62 20.54 -6.05
CA PRO A 130 8.83 21.19 -4.75
C PRO A 130 7.99 22.47 -4.54
N TRP A 131 7.68 23.20 -5.62
CA TRP A 131 6.89 24.44 -5.57
C TRP A 131 5.39 24.22 -5.37
N PHE A 132 4.85 23.04 -5.69
CA PHE A 132 3.42 22.78 -5.56
C PHE A 132 3.03 22.68 -4.08
N PRO A 133 1.91 23.29 -3.63
CA PRO A 133 1.52 23.32 -2.23
C PRO A 133 1.12 21.93 -1.71
N ASP A 134 1.54 21.61 -0.50
CA ASP A 134 1.23 20.35 0.17
C ASP A 134 -0.15 20.40 0.85
N ILE A 135 -1.21 20.22 0.06
CA ILE A 135 -2.61 20.31 0.51
C ILE A 135 -2.96 19.23 1.54
N PHE A 136 -2.38 18.03 1.39
CA PHE A 136 -2.73 16.85 2.19
C PHE A 136 -1.68 16.48 3.26
N GLY A 137 -0.64 17.32 3.45
CA GLY A 137 0.44 17.07 4.40
C GLY A 137 1.22 15.79 4.07
N TRP A 138 1.49 15.55 2.80
CA TRP A 138 2.16 14.36 2.26
C TRP A 138 3.69 14.44 2.37
N ARG A 139 4.28 15.64 2.52
CA ARG A 139 5.73 15.81 2.67
C ARG A 139 6.22 15.61 4.10
N THR A 140 5.33 15.74 5.07
CA THR A 140 5.68 15.69 6.49
C THR A 140 5.22 14.38 7.10
N ASN A 141 6.15 13.67 7.75
CA ASN A 141 5.91 12.46 8.54
C ASN A 141 5.09 11.37 7.80
N THR A 142 5.19 11.29 6.48
CA THR A 142 4.39 10.38 5.64
C THR A 142 5.32 9.54 4.77
N CYS A 143 5.16 8.22 4.79
CA CYS A 143 5.88 7.33 3.90
C CYS A 143 5.27 7.34 2.50
N ALA A 144 6.00 6.84 1.49
CA ALA A 144 5.56 6.86 0.09
C ALA A 144 4.17 6.22 -0.14
N HIS A 145 3.76 5.26 0.70
CA HIS A 145 2.46 4.59 0.63
C HIS A 145 1.34 5.30 1.42
N GLY A 146 1.59 6.52 1.92
CA GLY A 146 0.62 7.30 2.69
C GLY A 146 0.46 6.89 4.15
N GLY A 147 1.35 6.03 4.67
CA GLY A 147 1.40 5.70 6.09
C GLY A 147 2.10 6.80 6.89
N THR A 148 1.53 7.18 8.04
CA THR A 148 2.11 8.17 8.95
C THR A 148 2.16 7.58 10.36
N TYR A 149 3.22 7.89 11.11
CA TYR A 149 3.34 7.48 12.50
C TYR A 149 2.68 8.52 13.41
N VAL A 150 2.15 8.08 14.55
CA VAL A 150 1.54 8.97 15.52
C VAL A 150 2.63 9.68 16.32
N THR A 151 2.70 11.01 16.19
CA THR A 151 3.67 11.83 16.91
C THR A 151 3.24 12.01 18.37
N PRO A 152 4.17 12.19 19.33
CA PRO A 152 3.82 12.36 20.75
C PRO A 152 2.85 13.51 21.02
N GLY A 153 2.88 14.57 20.20
CA GLY A 153 1.97 15.72 20.30
C GLY A 153 0.58 15.52 19.67
N SER A 154 0.31 14.36 19.06
CA SER A 154 -1.02 14.04 18.53
C SER A 154 -1.98 13.65 19.66
N PRO A 155 -3.25 14.07 19.63
CA PRO A 155 -4.26 13.60 20.60
C PRO A 155 -4.43 12.08 20.63
N ILE A 156 -4.07 11.40 19.54
CA ILE A 156 -4.22 9.95 19.37
C ILE A 156 -3.03 9.18 20.00
N SER A 157 -1.95 9.88 20.37
CA SER A 157 -0.74 9.26 20.96
C SER A 157 -1.01 8.59 22.32
N VAL A 158 -2.12 8.93 22.97
CA VAL A 158 -2.57 8.31 24.22
C VAL A 158 -2.91 6.83 24.04
N VAL A 159 -3.33 6.42 22.83
CA VAL A 159 -3.70 5.03 22.56
C VAL A 159 -2.47 4.27 22.07
N ALA A 160 -1.83 3.51 22.98
CA ALA A 160 -0.62 2.74 22.68
C ALA A 160 -0.74 1.82 21.43
N GLY A 161 -1.92 1.26 21.15
CA GLY A 161 -2.15 0.42 19.97
C GLY A 161 -2.23 1.19 18.64
N LEU A 162 -2.39 2.50 18.66
CA LEU A 162 -2.46 3.36 17.47
C LEU A 162 -1.10 4.03 17.22
N THR A 163 -0.15 3.24 16.72
CA THR A 163 1.21 3.74 16.43
C THR A 163 1.35 4.36 15.03
N ALA A 164 0.48 3.97 14.09
CA ALA A 164 0.47 4.49 12.73
C ALA A 164 -0.94 4.44 12.11
N TYR A 165 -1.19 5.32 11.15
CA TYR A 165 -2.42 5.31 10.35
C TYR A 165 -2.15 5.62 8.87
N GLY A 166 -3.03 5.15 7.99
CA GLY A 166 -2.95 5.43 6.56
C GLY A 166 -3.76 6.67 6.19
N LYS A 167 -3.12 7.65 5.55
CA LYS A 167 -3.79 8.84 4.99
C LYS A 167 -4.38 8.60 3.59
N TYR A 168 -4.03 7.49 2.93
CA TYR A 168 -4.37 7.24 1.53
C TYR A 168 -5.82 6.73 1.37
N PRO A 169 -6.75 7.55 0.81
CA PRO A 169 -8.17 7.20 0.77
C PRO A 169 -8.50 5.90 0.01
N PRO A 170 -7.79 5.52 -1.06
CA PRO A 170 -8.05 4.25 -1.72
C PRO A 170 -7.91 3.01 -0.83
N HIS A 171 -7.09 3.05 0.23
CA HIS A 171 -7.03 1.93 1.18
C HIS A 171 -8.36 1.74 1.91
N ALA A 172 -9.02 2.83 2.30
CA ALA A 172 -10.36 2.77 2.88
C ALA A 172 -11.40 2.34 1.84
N ALA A 173 -11.28 2.80 0.58
CA ALA A 173 -12.17 2.40 -0.51
C ALA A 173 -12.14 0.89 -0.78
N ILE A 174 -10.96 0.26 -0.75
CA ILE A 174 -10.79 -1.18 -0.93
C ILE A 174 -11.46 -1.96 0.22
N ALA A 175 -11.40 -1.44 1.44
CA ALA A 175 -12.05 -2.07 2.60
C ALA A 175 -13.58 -2.16 2.44
N TYR A 176 -14.22 -1.26 1.67
CA TYR A 176 -15.66 -1.34 1.35
C TYR A 176 -16.01 -2.49 0.39
N LEU A 177 -15.03 -3.13 -0.23
CA LEU A 177 -15.26 -4.33 -1.04
C LEU A 177 -15.43 -5.58 -0.17
N ALA A 178 -15.02 -5.53 1.10
CA ALA A 178 -15.17 -6.66 2.01
C ALA A 178 -16.64 -6.83 2.44
N PRO A 179 -17.13 -8.08 2.58
CA PRO A 179 -18.46 -8.33 3.13
C PRO A 179 -18.66 -7.69 4.52
N LEU A 180 -19.87 -7.21 4.80
CA LEU A 180 -20.20 -6.52 6.06
C LEU A 180 -19.92 -7.38 7.30
N ASP A 181 -20.14 -8.70 7.22
CA ASP A 181 -19.92 -9.61 8.35
C ASP A 181 -18.43 -9.76 8.68
N THR A 182 -17.58 -9.82 7.64
CA THR A 182 -16.13 -9.80 7.78
C THR A 182 -15.67 -8.46 8.34
N LEU A 183 -16.21 -7.35 7.84
CA LEU A 183 -15.83 -6.01 8.28
C LEU A 183 -16.21 -5.78 9.76
N ARG A 184 -17.42 -6.19 10.18
CA ARG A 184 -17.86 -6.13 11.58
C ARG A 184 -16.97 -6.96 12.49
N SER A 185 -16.66 -8.19 12.09
CA SER A 185 -15.78 -9.08 12.86
C SER A 185 -14.37 -8.49 13.00
N PHE A 186 -13.84 -7.93 11.91
CA PHE A 186 -12.53 -7.27 11.91
C PHE A 186 -12.51 -6.03 12.81
N ILE A 187 -13.55 -5.19 12.74
CA ILE A 187 -13.69 -4.00 13.60
C ILE A 187 -13.73 -4.42 15.07
N LEU A 188 -14.53 -5.43 15.44
CA LEU A 188 -14.59 -5.94 16.81
C LEU A 188 -13.23 -6.45 17.28
N TRP A 189 -12.55 -7.26 16.48
CA TRP A 189 -11.21 -7.76 16.78
C TRP A 189 -10.19 -6.63 16.96
N TYR A 190 -10.21 -5.64 16.07
CA TYR A 190 -9.34 -4.48 16.12
C TYR A 190 -9.55 -3.64 17.39
N PHE A 191 -10.81 -3.35 17.74
CA PHE A 191 -11.13 -2.63 18.96
C PHE A 191 -10.72 -3.40 20.22
N LEU A 192 -10.98 -4.71 20.27
CA LEU A 192 -10.68 -5.51 21.46
C LEU A 192 -9.18 -5.72 21.67
N LEU A 193 -8.45 -6.13 20.64
CA LEU A 193 -7.04 -6.49 20.80
C LEU A 193 -6.10 -5.29 20.64
N ILE A 194 -6.31 -4.48 19.60
CA ILE A 194 -5.39 -3.39 19.28
C ILE A 194 -5.71 -2.16 20.14
N ILE A 195 -6.97 -1.75 20.25
CA ILE A 195 -7.31 -0.57 21.04
C ILE A 195 -7.32 -0.89 22.53
N ILE A 196 -8.17 -1.80 23.00
CA ILE A 196 -8.35 -2.06 24.42
C ILE A 196 -7.20 -2.90 25.00
N GLY A 197 -6.85 -4.01 24.34
CA GLY A 197 -5.85 -4.95 24.84
C GLY A 197 -4.48 -4.32 25.10
N THR A 198 -4.08 -3.35 24.27
CA THR A 198 -2.79 -2.64 24.43
C THR A 198 -2.79 -1.61 25.56
N GLN A 199 -3.94 -1.23 26.14
CA GLN A 199 -3.99 -0.30 27.28
C GLN A 199 -3.99 -1.00 28.65
N ILE A 200 -4.22 -2.32 28.68
CA ILE A 200 -4.34 -3.10 29.92
C ILE A 200 -2.97 -3.71 30.32
N VAL A 201 -1.97 -3.62 29.46
CA VAL A 201 -0.58 -4.06 29.69
C VAL A 201 0.30 -2.85 29.97
#